data_AF-A0A371PZN2-F1
#
_entry.id   AF-A0A371PZN2-F1
#
_cell.length_a   1.000
_cell.length_b   1.000
_cell.length_c   1.000
_cell.angle_alpha   90.00
_cell.angle_beta   90.00
_cell.angle_gamma   90.00
#
_symmetry.space_group_name_H-M   'P 1'
#
loop_
_entity.id
_entity.type
_entity.pdbx_description
1 polymer ?
#
loop_
_entity_poly.entity_id
_entity_poly.type
_entity_poly.pdbx_seq_one_letter_code
_entity_poly.pdbx_strand_id
1 'polypeptide(L)'
;MARPTPQEYFRRHSALADWLAHVRPERRDAILAEDSTRAARLGLLHELMGLPILATTHFSGGELAARARSFESFRASAEGAYAVRAFHRSDESVLRNRNLPVTELTSWLESKAGDLDQYDIEFSPHMPNAWATIFVVTSDGVIGEVVRGSLRQLTQGDHTAASPSTYVYDFTDWHVEPHQPRYEQIARSVLEFTRAGKDAQTALGRRLDCGFTADGHLQGYYEAVVDPGGDLRFIDFNIALGRRLESSYLELIRSQQGTLRDEVHGLTASRGSAQGVARVLIHREADALDLADGEVLVCVEPTPDMIPLIARASALVADRGGLLSHCSVVCREMGIPCVVGTVNATEVIQSGRQVVVEADSGTVRVVA
;
A
#
# COMPACT_ATOMS: atom_id res chain seq x y z
N MET A 1 15.40 27.16 -9.49
CA MET A 1 14.12 26.61 -9.99
C MET A 1 13.12 26.65 -8.83
N ALA A 2 11.89 27.09 -9.05
CA ALA A 2 10.86 27.08 -8.02
C ALA A 2 10.58 25.62 -7.58
N ARG A 3 10.43 25.39 -6.28
CA ARG A 3 10.00 24.08 -5.77
C ARG A 3 8.58 23.83 -6.32
N PRO A 4 8.30 22.65 -6.90
CA PRO A 4 6.95 22.32 -7.37
C PRO A 4 5.98 22.42 -6.19
N THR A 5 4.79 22.93 -6.45
CA THR A 5 3.73 22.97 -5.45
C THR A 5 3.34 21.52 -5.05
N PRO A 6 2.88 21.27 -3.82
CA PRO A 6 2.38 19.94 -3.44
C PRO A 6 1.34 19.41 -4.44
N GLN A 7 0.46 20.26 -4.95
CA GLN A 7 -0.53 19.89 -5.97
C GLN A 7 0.08 19.49 -7.34
N GLU A 8 1.23 20.06 -7.73
CA GLU A 8 1.98 19.66 -8.94
C GLU A 8 2.77 18.36 -8.73
N TYR A 9 3.25 18.12 -7.51
CA TYR A 9 3.87 16.87 -7.11
C TYR A 9 2.89 15.69 -7.22
N PHE A 10 1.61 15.89 -6.89
CA PHE A 10 0.61 14.82 -6.79
C PHE A 10 -0.23 14.55 -8.04
N ARG A 11 -0.33 15.48 -9.02
CA ARG A 11 -0.97 15.16 -10.31
C ARG A 11 -0.24 14.02 -11.07
N ARG A 12 1.02 13.77 -10.72
CA ARG A 12 1.77 12.55 -11.03
C ARG A 12 1.71 11.66 -9.79
N HIS A 13 0.88 10.64 -9.78
CA HIS A 13 0.73 9.74 -8.64
C HIS A 13 2.10 9.16 -8.22
N SER A 14 2.65 9.60 -7.10
CA SER A 14 3.94 9.16 -6.58
C SER A 14 3.85 7.75 -6.03
N ALA A 15 4.81 6.90 -6.40
CA ALA A 15 5.03 5.63 -5.71
C ALA A 15 5.56 5.91 -4.28
N LEU A 16 5.42 4.93 -3.37
CA LEU A 16 5.95 5.03 -2.02
C LEU A 16 7.45 5.42 -1.99
N ALA A 17 8.23 4.91 -2.96
CA ALA A 17 9.63 5.27 -3.15
C ALA A 17 9.84 6.75 -3.51
N ASP A 18 9.02 7.31 -4.41
CA ASP A 18 9.11 8.72 -4.80
C ASP A 18 8.86 9.61 -3.58
N TRP A 19 7.91 9.21 -2.73
CA TRP A 19 7.66 9.88 -1.46
C TRP A 19 8.83 9.77 -0.47
N LEU A 20 9.37 8.56 -0.24
CA LEU A 20 10.51 8.34 0.66
C LEU A 20 11.71 9.21 0.30
N ALA A 21 11.94 9.45 -1.00
CA ALA A 21 13.00 10.32 -1.49
C ALA A 21 12.95 11.75 -0.89
N HIS A 22 11.76 12.23 -0.47
CA HIS A 22 11.58 13.57 0.06
C HIS A 22 11.64 13.64 1.59
N VAL A 23 11.44 12.51 2.28
CA VAL A 23 11.21 12.47 3.73
C VAL A 23 12.31 11.71 4.47
N ARG A 24 12.71 10.54 3.95
CA ARG A 24 13.76 9.66 4.49
C ARG A 24 14.54 9.03 3.33
N PRO A 25 15.41 9.80 2.65
CA PRO A 25 16.13 9.35 1.46
C PRO A 25 16.90 8.04 1.69
N GLU A 26 17.43 7.84 2.89
CA GLU A 26 18.18 6.65 3.28
C GLU A 26 17.33 5.36 3.32
N ARG A 27 16.01 5.48 3.35
CA ARG A 27 15.08 4.34 3.35
C ARG A 27 14.43 4.09 1.99
N ARG A 28 14.67 4.97 1.01
CA ARG A 28 14.13 4.91 -0.35
C ARG A 28 14.65 3.69 -1.11
N ASP A 29 15.97 3.46 -1.08
CA ASP A 29 16.65 2.60 -2.04
C ASP A 29 16.17 1.15 -1.98
N ALA A 30 15.91 0.62 -0.78
CA ALA A 30 15.39 -0.74 -0.62
C ALA A 30 13.97 -0.89 -1.22
N ILE A 31 13.09 0.09 -0.99
CA ILE A 31 11.71 0.07 -1.54
C ILE A 31 11.74 0.28 -3.06
N LEU A 32 12.60 1.18 -3.54
CA LEU A 32 12.77 1.44 -4.97
C LEU A 32 13.35 0.23 -5.71
N ALA A 33 14.33 -0.46 -5.11
CA ALA A 33 14.90 -1.69 -5.66
C ALA A 33 13.85 -2.80 -5.77
N GLU A 34 13.00 -2.97 -4.74
CA GLU A 34 11.93 -3.95 -4.77
C GLU A 34 10.80 -3.59 -5.77
N ASP A 35 10.41 -2.33 -5.86
CA ASP A 35 9.40 -1.86 -6.82
C ASP A 35 9.91 -1.95 -8.28
N SER A 36 11.21 -1.75 -8.49
CA SER A 36 11.85 -1.91 -9.81
C SER A 36 11.96 -3.36 -10.26
N THR A 37 12.06 -4.30 -9.31
CA THR A 37 12.21 -5.74 -9.59
C THR A 37 10.92 -6.54 -9.43
N ARG A 38 9.79 -5.85 -9.20
CA ARG A 38 8.47 -6.45 -8.91
C ARG A 38 8.04 -7.50 -9.94
N ALA A 39 8.06 -7.15 -11.23
CA ALA A 39 7.60 -8.05 -12.28
C ALA A 39 8.44 -9.33 -12.36
N ALA A 40 9.77 -9.20 -12.29
CA ALA A 40 10.69 -10.34 -12.27
C ALA A 40 10.46 -11.23 -11.03
N ARG A 41 10.23 -10.61 -9.86
CA ARG A 41 9.95 -11.32 -8.61
C ARG A 41 8.63 -12.08 -8.68
N LEU A 42 7.55 -11.45 -9.15
CA LEU A 42 6.26 -12.12 -9.35
C LEU A 42 6.36 -13.26 -10.38
N GLY A 43 7.12 -13.08 -11.46
CA GLY A 43 7.40 -14.13 -12.44
C GLY A 43 8.10 -15.34 -11.81
N LEU A 44 9.09 -15.10 -10.95
CA LEU A 44 9.77 -16.16 -10.20
C LEU A 44 8.81 -16.91 -9.25
N LEU A 45 7.93 -16.18 -8.55
CA LEU A 45 6.92 -16.82 -7.69
C LEU A 45 5.89 -17.61 -8.50
N HIS A 46 5.50 -17.13 -9.69
CA HIS A 46 4.63 -17.86 -10.59
C HIS A 46 5.29 -19.18 -11.03
N GLU A 47 6.55 -19.13 -11.47
CA GLU A 47 7.31 -20.32 -11.91
C GLU A 47 7.47 -21.36 -10.78
N LEU A 48 7.83 -20.91 -9.58
CA LEU A 48 8.21 -21.82 -8.49
C LEU A 48 7.06 -22.24 -7.58
N MET A 49 6.00 -21.44 -7.49
CA MET A 49 4.88 -21.67 -6.55
C MET A 49 3.52 -21.75 -7.25
N GLY A 50 3.45 -21.49 -8.55
CA GLY A 50 2.16 -21.40 -9.25
C GLY A 50 1.33 -20.18 -8.85
N LEU A 51 1.98 -19.13 -8.30
CA LEU A 51 1.31 -17.89 -7.91
C LEU A 51 0.58 -17.29 -9.12
N PRO A 52 -0.75 -17.08 -9.09
CA PRO A 52 -1.46 -16.51 -10.23
C PRO A 52 -1.16 -15.01 -10.31
N ILE A 53 -0.40 -14.59 -11.32
CA ILE A 53 0.04 -13.20 -11.45
C ILE A 53 -0.67 -12.50 -12.61
N LEU A 54 -0.80 -11.18 -12.51
CA LEU A 54 -1.20 -10.36 -13.65
C LEU A 54 -0.01 -10.28 -14.63
N ALA A 55 -0.14 -10.91 -15.79
CA ALA A 55 0.89 -10.89 -16.80
C ALA A 55 1.12 -9.46 -17.34
N THR A 56 2.38 -9.05 -17.40
CA THR A 56 2.81 -7.77 -17.94
C THR A 56 3.51 -7.98 -19.28
N THR A 57 3.40 -7.00 -20.17
CA THR A 57 4.09 -7.00 -21.46
C THR A 57 5.25 -6.02 -21.41
N HIS A 58 6.43 -6.47 -21.81
CA HIS A 58 7.67 -5.68 -21.73
C HIS A 58 8.21 -5.36 -23.12
N PHE A 59 8.72 -4.14 -23.29
CA PHE A 59 9.40 -3.67 -24.49
C PHE A 59 10.60 -2.82 -24.09
N SER A 60 11.67 -2.86 -24.89
CA SER A 60 12.63 -1.78 -24.87
C SER A 60 12.03 -0.52 -25.49
N GLY A 61 12.44 0.67 -25.04
CA GLY A 61 11.95 1.90 -25.65
C GLY A 61 12.39 2.07 -27.11
N GLY A 62 13.47 1.41 -27.53
CA GLY A 62 13.86 1.31 -28.94
C GLY A 62 12.89 0.49 -29.79
N GLU A 63 12.27 -0.56 -29.24
CA GLU A 63 11.19 -1.26 -29.93
C GLU A 63 9.96 -0.36 -30.13
N LEU A 64 9.64 0.51 -29.17
CA LEU A 64 8.58 1.50 -29.32
C LEU A 64 8.95 2.56 -30.36
N ALA A 65 10.14 3.16 -30.25
CA ALA A 65 10.63 4.21 -31.15
C ALA A 65 10.73 3.72 -32.60
N ALA A 66 11.20 2.50 -32.81
CA ALA A 66 11.30 1.88 -34.12
C ALA A 66 9.96 1.30 -34.63
N ARG A 67 8.90 1.35 -33.82
CA ARG A 67 7.59 0.72 -34.10
C ARG A 67 7.76 -0.75 -34.52
N ALA A 68 8.56 -1.47 -33.73
CA ALA A 68 8.88 -2.86 -33.97
C ALA A 68 7.61 -3.70 -34.15
N ARG A 69 7.70 -4.74 -34.98
CA ARG A 69 6.54 -5.60 -35.28
C ARG A 69 5.95 -6.22 -34.02
N SER A 70 6.78 -6.63 -33.07
CA SER A 70 6.37 -7.14 -31.75
C SER A 70 5.47 -6.16 -31.01
N PHE A 71 5.91 -4.89 -30.91
CA PHE A 71 5.16 -3.83 -30.26
C PHE A 71 3.87 -3.49 -30.99
N GLU A 72 3.91 -3.35 -32.32
CA GLU A 72 2.72 -3.04 -33.11
C GLU A 72 1.67 -4.15 -33.06
N SER A 73 2.09 -5.42 -33.03
CA SER A 73 1.19 -6.56 -32.81
C SER A 73 0.52 -6.49 -31.44
N PHE A 74 1.28 -6.25 -30.36
CA PHE A 74 0.72 -6.06 -29.02
C PHE A 74 -0.26 -4.88 -28.98
N ARG A 75 0.14 -3.73 -29.51
CA ARG A 75 -0.67 -2.50 -29.55
C ARG A 75 -1.98 -2.71 -30.29
N ALA A 76 -1.99 -3.50 -31.36
CA ALA A 76 -3.20 -3.82 -32.11
C ALA A 76 -4.12 -4.81 -31.40
N SER A 77 -3.58 -5.73 -30.60
CA SER A 77 -4.36 -6.72 -29.84
C SER A 77 -4.75 -6.27 -28.43
N ALA A 78 -4.18 -5.18 -27.94
CA ALA A 78 -4.42 -4.71 -26.58
C ALA A 78 -5.83 -4.12 -26.43
N GLU A 79 -6.66 -4.78 -25.61
CA GLU A 79 -8.02 -4.33 -25.30
C GLU A 79 -8.09 -3.68 -23.92
N GLY A 80 -8.93 -2.65 -23.78
CA GLY A 80 -9.18 -1.98 -22.51
C GLY A 80 -8.08 -1.00 -22.10
N ALA A 81 -8.12 -0.62 -20.82
CA ALA A 81 -7.17 0.31 -20.24
C ALA A 81 -5.93 -0.41 -19.71
N TYR A 82 -4.79 0.26 -19.70
CA TYR A 82 -3.52 -0.24 -19.18
C TYR A 82 -2.91 0.73 -18.18
N ALA A 83 -1.95 0.23 -17.40
CA ALA A 83 -0.92 1.01 -16.74
C ALA A 83 0.40 0.85 -17.51
N VAL A 84 1.18 1.92 -17.58
CA VAL A 84 2.53 1.90 -18.14
C VAL A 84 3.53 2.38 -17.09
N ARG A 85 4.67 1.69 -17.02
CA ARG A 85 5.87 2.09 -16.27
C ARG A 85 7.05 2.07 -17.24
N ALA A 86 7.75 3.18 -17.38
CA ALA A 86 8.99 3.25 -18.15
C ALA A 86 10.15 3.58 -17.21
N PHE A 87 11.06 2.63 -17.07
CA PHE A 87 12.21 2.69 -16.18
C PHE A 87 13.41 3.21 -16.95
N HIS A 88 13.98 4.32 -16.52
CA HIS A 88 15.17 4.86 -17.14
C HIS A 88 16.40 4.04 -16.73
N ARG A 89 17.23 3.68 -17.71
CA ARG A 89 18.33 2.73 -17.54
C ARG A 89 19.49 3.25 -16.69
N SER A 90 19.63 4.57 -16.50
CA SER A 90 20.82 5.16 -15.89
C SER A 90 20.60 6.06 -14.68
N ASP A 91 19.37 6.49 -14.38
CA ASP A 91 19.13 7.48 -13.30
C ASP A 91 17.98 7.12 -12.35
N GLU A 92 17.53 5.85 -12.39
CA GLU A 92 16.45 5.29 -11.56
C GLU A 92 15.09 5.98 -11.71
N SER A 93 14.95 6.95 -12.61
CA SER A 93 13.68 7.63 -12.83
C SER A 93 12.65 6.70 -13.48
N VAL A 94 11.40 6.81 -13.04
CA VAL A 94 10.31 5.99 -13.58
C VAL A 94 9.18 6.90 -14.03
N LEU A 95 8.86 6.85 -15.32
CA LEU A 95 7.66 7.48 -15.87
C LEU A 95 6.48 6.53 -15.67
N ARG A 96 5.37 7.04 -15.16
CA ARG A 96 4.17 6.24 -14.87
C ARG A 96 2.91 6.94 -15.36
N ASN A 97 2.04 6.21 -16.05
CA ASN A 97 0.68 6.65 -16.41
C ASN A 97 -0.25 5.43 -16.47
N ARG A 98 -1.57 5.62 -16.35
CA ARG A 98 -2.52 4.50 -16.25
C ARG A 98 -3.94 4.88 -16.61
N ASN A 99 -4.77 3.85 -16.69
CA ASN A 99 -6.20 3.93 -17.00
C ASN A 99 -6.47 4.56 -18.37
N LEU A 100 -5.59 4.26 -19.33
CA LEU A 100 -5.68 4.73 -20.71
C LEU A 100 -5.40 3.57 -21.67
N PRO A 101 -5.94 3.59 -22.90
CA PRO A 101 -5.55 2.64 -23.93
C PRO A 101 -4.04 2.68 -24.20
N VAL A 102 -3.46 1.56 -24.66
CA VAL A 102 -2.02 1.47 -25.00
C VAL A 102 -1.61 2.56 -25.99
N THR A 103 -2.48 2.90 -26.95
CA THR A 103 -2.23 3.97 -27.93
C THR A 103 -2.01 5.33 -27.28
N GLU A 104 -2.84 5.72 -26.31
CA GLU A 104 -2.71 6.99 -25.60
C GLU A 104 -1.52 6.98 -24.63
N LEU A 105 -1.25 5.85 -23.97
CA LEU A 105 -0.07 5.69 -23.11
C LEU A 105 1.23 5.81 -23.91
N THR A 106 1.25 5.29 -25.13
CA THR A 106 2.41 5.41 -26.05
C THR A 106 2.65 6.86 -26.42
N SER A 107 1.63 7.57 -26.91
CA SER A 107 1.73 9.01 -27.22
C SER A 107 2.15 9.83 -26.01
N TRP A 108 1.64 9.48 -24.82
CA TRP A 108 2.05 10.13 -23.58
C TRP A 108 3.52 9.87 -23.27
N LEU A 109 4.01 8.63 -23.39
CA LEU A 109 5.41 8.30 -23.19
C LEU A 109 6.32 9.07 -24.15
N GLU A 110 6.01 9.09 -25.43
CA GLU A 110 6.74 9.87 -26.45
C GLU A 110 6.79 11.36 -26.12
N SER A 111 5.74 11.91 -25.51
CA SER A 111 5.70 13.32 -25.07
C SER A 111 6.50 13.62 -23.80
N LYS A 112 6.87 12.59 -23.03
CA LYS A 112 7.55 12.74 -21.72
C LYS A 112 8.99 12.27 -21.74
N ALA A 113 9.27 11.19 -22.47
CA ALA A 113 10.62 10.71 -22.68
C ALA A 113 11.33 11.64 -23.67
N GLY A 114 12.51 12.15 -23.28
CA GLY A 114 13.35 12.88 -24.22
C GLY A 114 13.92 11.94 -25.29
N ASP A 115 14.36 10.75 -24.86
CA ASP A 115 14.87 9.68 -25.70
C ASP A 115 14.33 8.34 -25.16
N LEU A 116 13.49 7.66 -25.95
CA LEU A 116 12.88 6.39 -25.55
C LEU A 116 13.90 5.26 -25.45
N ASP A 117 15.01 5.28 -26.19
CA ASP A 117 16.02 4.21 -26.16
C ASP A 117 16.65 4.00 -24.78
N GLN A 118 16.51 4.99 -23.90
CA GLN A 118 17.01 4.98 -22.53
C GLN A 118 16.06 4.29 -21.55
N TYR A 119 14.90 3.80 -22.00
CA TYR A 119 13.87 3.22 -21.14
C TYR A 119 13.62 1.74 -21.41
N ASP A 120 13.33 1.00 -20.35
CA ASP A 120 12.65 -0.29 -20.39
C ASP A 120 11.20 -0.10 -19.95
N ILE A 121 10.26 -0.63 -20.72
CA ILE A 121 8.84 -0.24 -20.65
C ILE A 121 7.98 -1.46 -20.34
N GLU A 122 7.17 -1.35 -19.30
CA GLU A 122 6.22 -2.35 -18.82
C GLU A 122 4.79 -1.84 -19.02
N PHE A 123 3.97 -2.63 -19.70
CA PHE A 123 2.52 -2.46 -19.78
C PHE A 123 1.81 -3.51 -18.94
N SER A 124 0.96 -3.07 -18.02
CA SER A 124 0.11 -3.94 -17.20
C SER A 124 -1.37 -3.69 -17.56
N PRO A 125 -2.15 -4.71 -17.92
CA PRO A 125 -3.57 -4.52 -18.22
C PRO A 125 -4.34 -4.07 -16.97
N HIS A 126 -5.25 -3.11 -17.12
CA HIS A 126 -6.15 -2.72 -16.05
C HIS A 126 -7.33 -3.69 -16.02
N MET A 127 -7.42 -4.49 -14.97
CA MET A 127 -8.51 -5.44 -14.80
C MET A 127 -9.68 -4.78 -14.07
N PRO A 128 -10.94 -4.92 -14.55
CA PRO A 128 -12.08 -4.68 -13.69
C PRO A 128 -11.99 -5.68 -12.53
N ASN A 129 -12.01 -5.19 -11.30
CA ASN A 129 -11.91 -6.06 -10.14
C ASN A 129 -13.15 -5.92 -9.25
N ALA A 130 -13.67 -7.06 -8.81
CA ALA A 130 -14.80 -7.12 -7.89
C ALA A 130 -14.33 -7.03 -6.43
N TRP A 131 -13.13 -7.52 -6.16
CA TRP A 131 -12.50 -7.51 -4.85
C TRP A 131 -11.02 -7.15 -4.93
N ALA A 132 -10.51 -6.63 -3.83
CA ALA A 132 -9.09 -6.44 -3.60
C ALA A 132 -8.73 -6.88 -2.18
N THR A 133 -7.50 -7.34 -1.99
CA THR A 133 -6.94 -7.63 -0.66
C THR A 133 -5.48 -7.25 -0.60
N ILE A 134 -5.07 -6.75 0.56
CA ILE A 134 -3.67 -6.54 0.93
C ILE A 134 -3.40 -7.30 2.22
N PHE A 135 -2.26 -7.95 2.33
CA PHE A 135 -1.95 -8.74 3.53
C PHE A 135 -0.46 -8.93 3.74
N VAL A 136 -0.09 -9.30 4.96
CA VAL A 136 1.27 -9.61 5.36
C VAL A 136 1.28 -11.01 5.96
N VAL A 137 2.24 -11.82 5.50
CA VAL A 137 2.60 -13.08 6.14
C VAL A 137 3.86 -12.86 6.96
N THR A 138 3.79 -13.16 8.26
CA THR A 138 4.89 -13.04 9.24
C THR A 138 5.26 -14.41 9.80
N SER A 139 6.26 -14.50 10.69
CA SER A 139 6.54 -15.75 11.43
C SER A 139 5.37 -16.25 12.26
N ASP A 140 4.55 -15.34 12.78
CA ASP A 140 3.57 -15.61 13.82
C ASP A 140 2.12 -15.60 13.31
N GLY A 141 1.93 -15.24 12.04
CA GLY A 141 0.65 -15.36 11.35
C GLY A 141 0.44 -14.35 10.23
N VAL A 142 -0.81 -14.19 9.83
CA VAL A 142 -1.25 -13.43 8.67
C VAL A 142 -2.20 -12.34 9.14
N ILE A 143 -2.02 -11.14 8.60
CA ILE A 143 -2.98 -10.05 8.74
C ILE A 143 -3.27 -9.48 7.37
N GLY A 144 -4.53 -9.17 7.10
CA GLY A 144 -4.86 -8.47 5.88
C GLY A 144 -6.17 -7.71 5.95
N GLU A 145 -6.40 -6.97 4.89
CA GLU A 145 -7.63 -6.26 4.62
C GLU A 145 -8.22 -6.75 3.31
N VAL A 146 -9.54 -6.81 3.23
CA VAL A 146 -10.27 -7.16 2.01
C VAL A 146 -11.43 -6.20 1.81
N VAL A 147 -11.64 -5.77 0.57
CA VAL A 147 -12.71 -4.83 0.22
C VAL A 147 -13.40 -5.25 -1.07
N ARG A 148 -14.71 -4.98 -1.15
CA ARG A 148 -15.44 -5.03 -2.41
C ARG A 148 -15.12 -3.77 -3.21
N GLY A 149 -14.34 -3.92 -4.28
CA GLY A 149 -13.89 -2.81 -5.10
C GLY A 149 -12.39 -2.86 -5.34
N SER A 150 -11.74 -1.69 -5.41
CA SER A 150 -10.39 -1.56 -5.97
C SER A 150 -9.28 -1.58 -4.93
N LEU A 151 -8.09 -2.04 -5.35
CA LEU A 151 -6.86 -2.00 -4.56
C LEU A 151 -6.47 -0.58 -4.12
N ARG A 152 -6.94 0.44 -4.87
CA ARG A 152 -6.77 1.85 -4.51
C ARG A 152 -7.42 2.17 -3.17
N GLN A 153 -8.55 1.53 -2.83
CA GLN A 153 -9.22 1.77 -1.56
C GLN A 153 -8.33 1.32 -0.40
N LEU A 154 -7.67 0.16 -0.54
CA LEU A 154 -6.78 -0.41 0.49
C LEU A 154 -5.45 0.35 0.59
N THR A 155 -4.91 0.82 -0.53
CA THR A 155 -3.61 1.48 -0.56
C THR A 155 -3.70 2.98 -0.28
N GLN A 156 -4.72 3.66 -0.80
CA GLN A 156 -4.86 5.13 -0.73
C GLN A 156 -5.93 5.63 0.24
N GLY A 157 -6.73 4.74 0.85
CA GLY A 157 -7.80 5.16 1.74
C GLY A 157 -8.89 5.93 0.99
N ASP A 158 -9.57 5.27 0.06
CA ASP A 158 -10.83 5.79 -0.49
C ASP A 158 -11.96 4.80 -0.19
N HIS A 159 -12.52 4.89 1.01
CA HIS A 159 -13.56 3.97 1.48
C HIS A 159 -14.99 4.48 1.28
N THR A 160 -15.19 5.46 0.39
CA THR A 160 -16.50 6.09 0.13
C THR A 160 -17.56 5.09 -0.38
N ALA A 161 -17.16 4.12 -1.21
CA ALA A 161 -18.07 3.13 -1.80
C ALA A 161 -18.24 1.86 -0.95
N ALA A 162 -17.19 1.43 -0.24
CA ALA A 162 -17.18 0.26 0.63
C ALA A 162 -16.03 0.35 1.64
N SER A 163 -16.27 -0.06 2.88
CA SER A 163 -15.24 -0.17 3.92
C SER A 163 -14.58 -1.55 3.87
N PRO A 164 -13.26 -1.64 4.10
CA PRO A 164 -12.55 -2.90 4.17
C PRO A 164 -12.89 -3.64 5.46
N SER A 165 -12.81 -4.97 5.42
CA SER A 165 -12.73 -5.80 6.63
C SER A 165 -11.30 -6.21 6.88
N THR A 166 -10.98 -6.34 8.16
CA THR A 166 -9.69 -6.88 8.59
C THR A 166 -9.83 -8.38 8.87
N TYR A 167 -8.79 -9.14 8.53
CA TYR A 167 -8.66 -10.53 8.93
C TYR A 167 -7.29 -10.80 9.56
N VAL A 168 -7.29 -11.72 10.52
CA VAL A 168 -6.11 -12.22 11.21
C VAL A 168 -6.18 -13.75 11.21
N TYR A 169 -5.04 -14.39 11.01
CA TYR A 169 -4.87 -15.83 11.13
C TYR A 169 -3.56 -16.10 11.85
N ASP A 170 -3.59 -16.74 13.01
CA ASP A 170 -2.41 -17.04 13.84
C ASP A 170 -1.85 -18.46 13.60
N PHE A 171 -2.14 -19.02 12.43
CA PHE A 171 -1.93 -20.43 12.06
C PHE A 171 -2.79 -21.45 12.79
N THR A 172 -3.59 -21.04 13.79
CA THR A 172 -4.55 -21.91 14.47
C THR A 172 -6.00 -21.53 14.15
N ASP A 173 -6.38 -20.27 14.41
CA ASP A 173 -7.75 -19.78 14.28
C ASP A 173 -7.82 -18.54 13.38
N TRP A 174 -8.96 -18.42 12.68
CA TRP A 174 -9.28 -17.28 11.82
C TRP A 174 -10.16 -16.28 12.56
N HIS A 175 -9.78 -15.01 12.51
CA HIS A 175 -10.58 -13.90 12.98
C HIS A 175 -10.81 -12.92 11.84
N VAL A 176 -12.07 -12.69 11.45
CA VAL A 176 -12.44 -11.75 10.39
C VAL A 176 -13.50 -10.80 10.92
N GLU A 177 -13.24 -9.49 10.86
CA GLU A 177 -14.13 -8.46 11.39
C GLU A 177 -14.33 -7.31 10.38
N PRO A 178 -15.59 -6.94 10.06
CA PRO A 178 -16.82 -7.71 10.32
C PRO A 178 -16.82 -9.06 9.60
N HIS A 179 -17.37 -10.09 10.25
CA HIS A 179 -17.45 -11.42 9.67
C HIS A 179 -18.35 -11.43 8.44
N GLN A 180 -17.77 -11.74 7.27
CA GLN A 180 -18.49 -11.97 6.03
C GLN A 180 -17.92 -13.22 5.35
N PRO A 181 -18.75 -14.23 5.00
CA PRO A 181 -18.27 -15.50 4.43
C PRO A 181 -17.41 -15.33 3.18
N ARG A 182 -17.76 -14.35 2.32
CA ARG A 182 -16.99 -14.07 1.09
C ARG A 182 -15.59 -13.52 1.39
N TYR A 183 -15.43 -12.78 2.48
CA TYR A 183 -14.18 -12.13 2.85
C TYR A 183 -13.21 -13.16 3.39
N GLU A 184 -13.70 -14.03 4.28
CA GLU A 184 -12.95 -15.17 4.77
C GLU A 184 -12.54 -16.12 3.63
N GLN A 185 -13.44 -16.37 2.66
CA GLN A 185 -13.12 -17.17 1.49
C GLN A 185 -11.95 -16.58 0.69
N ILE A 186 -11.95 -15.26 0.43
CA ILE A 186 -10.85 -14.59 -0.29
C ILE A 186 -9.56 -14.67 0.52
N ALA A 187 -9.62 -14.36 1.82
CA ALA A 187 -8.46 -14.39 2.71
C ALA A 187 -7.80 -15.79 2.78
N ARG A 188 -8.61 -16.85 2.86
CA ARG A 188 -8.12 -18.24 2.79
C ARG A 188 -7.51 -18.55 1.43
N SER A 189 -8.19 -18.16 0.35
CA SER A 189 -7.74 -18.44 -1.03
C SER A 189 -6.38 -17.81 -1.32
N VAL A 190 -6.15 -16.55 -0.92
CA VAL A 190 -4.84 -15.90 -1.15
C VAL A 190 -3.74 -16.55 -0.32
N LEU A 191 -4.05 -17.02 0.88
CA LEU A 191 -3.07 -17.65 1.75
C LEU A 191 -2.56 -18.98 1.20
N GLU A 192 -3.43 -19.78 0.57
CA GLU A 192 -3.04 -21.05 -0.06
C GLU A 192 -1.90 -20.88 -1.07
N PHE A 193 -1.94 -19.81 -1.88
CA PHE A 193 -0.90 -19.53 -2.87
C PHE A 193 0.43 -19.06 -2.30
N THR A 194 0.48 -18.67 -1.02
CA THR A 194 1.75 -18.28 -0.39
C THR A 194 2.54 -19.48 0.12
N ARG A 195 1.93 -20.69 0.15
CA ARG A 195 2.61 -21.90 0.65
C ARG A 195 3.53 -22.49 -0.42
N ALA A 196 4.82 -22.54 -0.12
CA ALA A 196 5.84 -23.10 -1.01
C ALA A 196 6.20 -24.54 -0.62
N GLY A 197 6.34 -25.44 -1.60
CA GLY A 197 6.96 -26.75 -1.41
C GLY A 197 8.46 -26.65 -1.07
N LYS A 198 9.08 -27.71 -0.53
CA LYS A 198 10.48 -27.68 -0.06
C LYS A 198 11.49 -27.29 -1.15
N ASP A 199 11.27 -27.74 -2.38
CA ASP A 199 12.13 -27.40 -3.52
C ASP A 199 12.00 -25.91 -3.86
N ALA A 200 10.77 -25.38 -3.89
CA ALA A 200 10.49 -23.97 -4.11
C ALA A 200 11.09 -23.11 -2.98
N GLN A 201 10.97 -23.52 -1.71
CA GLN A 201 11.60 -22.83 -0.57
C GLN A 201 13.12 -22.72 -0.74
N THR A 202 13.75 -23.84 -1.13
CA THR A 202 15.20 -23.89 -1.36
C THR A 202 15.62 -23.01 -2.53
N ALA A 203 14.87 -23.04 -3.63
CA ALA A 203 15.16 -22.25 -4.82
C ALA A 203 14.97 -20.74 -4.56
N LEU A 204 13.89 -20.36 -3.87
CA LEU A 204 13.60 -18.98 -3.50
C LEU A 204 14.63 -18.44 -2.51
N GLY A 205 14.98 -19.18 -1.45
CA GLY A 205 15.99 -18.74 -0.48
C GLY A 205 17.40 -18.55 -1.04
N ARG A 206 17.69 -19.09 -2.25
CA ARG A 206 18.95 -18.82 -2.98
C ARG A 206 18.88 -17.58 -3.87
N ARG A 207 17.68 -17.15 -4.27
CA ARG A 207 17.46 -16.08 -5.27
C ARG A 207 16.91 -14.81 -4.64
N LEU A 208 16.20 -14.94 -3.53
CA LEU A 208 15.57 -13.88 -2.78
C LEU A 208 16.02 -13.98 -1.32
N ASP A 209 16.21 -12.82 -0.69
CA ASP A 209 16.42 -12.74 0.75
C ASP A 209 15.06 -12.88 1.46
N CYS A 210 14.45 -14.08 1.42
CA CYS A 210 13.10 -14.32 1.93
C CYS A 210 13.07 -15.32 3.10
N GLY A 211 12.07 -15.17 3.97
CA GLY A 211 11.77 -16.10 5.05
C GLY A 211 10.54 -16.97 4.76
N PHE A 212 10.41 -18.07 5.48
CA PHE A 212 9.22 -18.92 5.45
C PHE A 212 8.72 -19.20 6.85
N THR A 213 7.41 -19.31 7.01
CA THR A 213 6.78 -19.76 8.26
C THR A 213 7.00 -21.26 8.46
N ALA A 214 6.73 -21.75 9.68
CA ALA A 214 6.87 -23.18 9.99
C ALA A 214 6.09 -24.08 9.01
N ASP A 215 4.91 -23.64 8.59
CA ASP A 215 4.03 -24.37 7.66
C ASP A 215 4.35 -24.12 6.18
N GLY A 216 5.38 -23.31 5.90
CA GLY A 216 5.94 -23.10 4.57
C GLY A 216 5.34 -21.93 3.81
N HIS A 217 4.64 -21.00 4.47
CA HIS A 217 4.18 -19.77 3.83
C HIS A 217 5.36 -18.82 3.62
N LEU A 218 5.49 -18.28 2.42
CA LEU A 218 6.48 -17.25 2.10
C LEU A 218 6.13 -15.97 2.87
N GLN A 219 7.08 -15.45 3.63
CA GLN A 219 6.90 -14.22 4.39
C GLN A 219 7.02 -13.00 3.47
N GLY A 220 6.17 -12.01 3.71
CA GLY A 220 6.18 -10.77 2.95
C GLY A 220 4.83 -10.05 2.93
N TYR A 221 4.82 -8.87 2.33
CA TYR A 221 3.63 -8.10 2.01
C TYR A 221 3.11 -8.50 0.63
N TYR A 222 1.79 -8.60 0.46
CA TYR A 222 1.12 -9.04 -0.75
C TYR A 222 -0.02 -8.10 -1.12
N GLU A 223 -0.21 -7.90 -2.42
CA GLU A 223 -1.40 -7.25 -2.98
C GLU A 223 -2.03 -8.19 -4.01
N ALA A 224 -3.35 -8.40 -3.91
CA ALA A 224 -4.09 -9.23 -4.86
C ALA A 224 -5.47 -8.66 -5.18
N VAL A 225 -5.98 -9.01 -6.36
CA VAL A 225 -7.31 -8.64 -6.83
C VAL A 225 -8.07 -9.87 -7.29
N VAL A 226 -9.39 -9.82 -7.16
CA VAL A 226 -10.30 -10.84 -7.72
C VAL A 226 -11.19 -10.16 -8.75
N ASP A 227 -11.24 -10.72 -9.94
CA ASP A 227 -12.10 -10.20 -11.00
C ASP A 227 -13.60 -10.56 -10.77
N PRO A 228 -14.54 -10.03 -11.57
CA PRO A 228 -15.96 -10.40 -11.47
C PRO A 228 -16.25 -11.89 -11.74
N GLY A 229 -15.38 -12.59 -12.47
CA GLY A 229 -15.47 -14.03 -12.72
C GLY A 229 -15.02 -14.88 -11.52
N GLY A 230 -14.28 -14.29 -10.59
CA GLY A 230 -13.74 -14.96 -9.41
C GLY A 230 -12.26 -15.33 -9.53
N ASP A 231 -11.59 -14.95 -10.61
CA ASP A 231 -10.18 -15.26 -10.81
C ASP A 231 -9.30 -14.33 -9.97
N LEU A 232 -8.43 -14.95 -9.17
CA LEU A 232 -7.44 -14.27 -8.34
C LEU A 232 -6.18 -13.94 -9.15
N ARG A 233 -5.64 -12.73 -8.94
CA ARG A 233 -4.34 -12.30 -9.46
C ARG A 233 -3.56 -11.51 -8.41
N PHE A 234 -2.32 -11.91 -8.17
CA PHE A 234 -1.35 -11.16 -7.39
C PHE A 234 -0.75 -10.04 -8.24
N ILE A 235 -0.72 -8.85 -7.66
CA ILE A 235 -0.30 -7.60 -8.29
C ILE A 235 1.02 -7.11 -7.69
N ASP A 236 1.28 -7.41 -6.42
CA ASP A 236 2.53 -7.09 -5.75
C ASP A 236 2.91 -8.14 -4.71
N PHE A 237 4.22 -8.22 -4.46
CA PHE A 237 4.84 -8.95 -3.36
C PHE A 237 6.10 -8.20 -2.93
N ASN A 238 6.22 -7.82 -1.66
CA ASN A 238 7.33 -7.04 -1.14
C ASN A 238 7.89 -7.62 0.17
N ILE A 239 9.18 -7.93 0.18
CA ILE A 239 9.87 -8.60 1.29
C ILE A 239 10.25 -7.59 2.37
N ALA A 240 10.88 -6.48 1.98
CA ALA A 240 11.32 -5.44 2.91
C ALA A 240 10.14 -4.83 3.66
N LEU A 241 9.02 -4.59 2.98
CA LEU A 241 7.79 -4.09 3.58
C LEU A 241 7.21 -5.13 4.54
N GLY A 242 7.18 -6.41 4.17
CA GLY A 242 6.74 -7.49 5.07
C GLY A 242 7.52 -7.54 6.38
N ARG A 243 8.86 -7.50 6.31
CA ARG A 243 9.74 -7.47 7.50
C ARG A 243 9.50 -6.24 8.39
N ARG A 244 9.25 -5.08 7.79
CA ARG A 244 8.95 -3.85 8.54
C ARG A 244 7.63 -3.94 9.29
N LEU A 245 6.67 -4.71 8.77
CA LEU A 245 5.32 -4.82 9.31
C LEU A 245 5.18 -5.91 10.38
N GLU A 246 6.15 -6.81 10.48
CA GLU A 246 6.20 -7.92 11.45
C GLU A 246 6.09 -7.44 12.92
N SER A 247 6.71 -6.31 13.26
CA SER A 247 6.67 -5.78 14.64
C SER A 247 5.32 -5.18 15.05
N SER A 248 4.55 -4.67 14.08
CA SER A 248 3.21 -4.10 14.29
C SER A 248 2.13 -5.19 14.45
N TYR A 249 2.40 -6.39 13.93
CA TYR A 249 1.54 -7.57 13.99
C TYR A 249 1.34 -8.09 15.43
N LEU A 250 2.41 -8.21 16.20
CA LEU A 250 2.36 -8.77 17.58
C LEU A 250 1.57 -7.90 18.57
N GLU A 251 1.43 -6.61 18.32
CA GLU A 251 0.67 -5.70 19.18
C GLU A 251 -0.83 -5.70 18.87
N LEU A 252 -1.21 -5.93 17.61
CA LEU A 252 -2.62 -5.93 17.21
C LEU A 252 -3.41 -7.10 17.82
N ILE A 253 -2.79 -8.27 17.92
CA ILE A 253 -3.37 -9.43 18.62
C ILE A 253 -3.58 -9.12 20.11
N ARG A 254 -2.70 -8.28 20.69
CA ARG A 254 -2.73 -7.94 22.11
C ARG A 254 -3.73 -6.83 22.44
N SER A 255 -4.03 -5.91 21.52
CA SER A 255 -4.87 -4.74 21.78
C SER A 255 -6.38 -4.97 21.66
N GLN A 256 -6.84 -6.14 21.18
CA GLN A 256 -8.28 -6.48 21.10
C GLN A 256 -8.95 -6.77 22.46
N GLN A 257 -8.37 -6.35 23.60
CA GLN A 257 -8.91 -6.55 24.94
C GLN A 257 -9.10 -5.22 25.72
N GLY A 258 -10.31 -4.64 25.64
CA GLY A 258 -10.88 -3.74 26.66
C GLY A 258 -11.18 -2.29 26.22
N THR A 259 -12.35 -1.76 26.60
CA THR A 259 -12.76 -0.35 26.41
C THR A 259 -13.23 0.30 27.73
N LEU A 260 -12.78 1.54 27.97
CA LEU A 260 -13.30 2.48 28.98
C LEU A 260 -13.69 3.82 28.30
N ARG A 261 -14.63 4.57 28.90
CA ARG A 261 -15.50 5.56 28.23
C ARG A 261 -14.90 6.93 27.84
N ASP A 262 -13.63 7.20 28.11
CA ASP A 262 -12.95 8.45 27.67
C ASP A 262 -11.66 8.15 26.87
N GLU A 263 -11.52 6.91 26.43
CA GLU A 263 -10.38 6.42 25.66
C GLU A 263 -10.88 5.99 24.28
N VAL A 264 -10.24 6.53 23.24
CA VAL A 264 -10.41 6.06 21.88
C VAL A 264 -9.33 5.02 21.63
N HIS A 265 -9.72 3.88 21.10
CA HIS A 265 -8.81 2.79 20.76
C HIS A 265 -8.77 2.60 19.26
N GLY A 266 -7.59 2.29 18.74
CA GLY A 266 -7.39 1.93 17.34
C GLY A 266 -6.17 1.05 17.14
N LEU A 267 -5.84 0.85 15.88
CA LEU A 267 -4.71 0.06 15.44
C LEU A 267 -3.44 0.91 15.46
N THR A 268 -2.38 0.39 16.09
CA THR A 268 -1.05 1.03 16.12
C THR A 268 -0.39 0.98 14.74
N ALA A 269 -0.56 2.04 13.96
CA ALA A 269 0.10 2.18 12.67
C ALA A 269 1.59 2.53 12.84
N SER A 270 1.93 3.44 13.75
CA SER A 270 3.30 3.87 14.04
C SER A 270 3.48 4.10 15.53
N ARG A 271 4.52 3.49 16.11
CA ARG A 271 4.80 3.49 17.55
C ARG A 271 5.26 4.85 18.08
N GLY A 272 5.24 4.97 19.40
CA GLY A 272 5.64 6.15 20.16
C GLY A 272 4.47 6.82 20.87
N SER A 273 4.80 7.89 21.59
CA SER A 273 3.83 8.71 22.29
C SER A 273 4.02 10.18 21.99
N ALA A 274 2.91 10.89 21.92
CA ALA A 274 2.91 12.33 21.69
C ALA A 274 1.70 12.98 22.36
N GLN A 275 1.81 14.28 22.57
CA GLN A 275 0.75 15.09 23.11
C GLN A 275 0.66 16.40 22.34
N GLY A 276 -0.56 16.87 22.09
CA GLY A 276 -0.78 18.15 21.43
C GLY A 276 -2.24 18.54 21.43
N VAL A 277 -2.51 19.75 20.94
CA VAL A 277 -3.86 20.22 20.69
C VAL A 277 -4.41 19.46 19.49
N ALA A 278 -5.59 18.86 19.63
CA ALA A 278 -6.26 18.16 18.55
C ALA A 278 -6.73 19.14 17.48
N ARG A 279 -6.48 18.78 16.23
CA ARG A 279 -7.05 19.40 15.04
C ARG A 279 -7.86 18.35 14.31
N VAL A 280 -9.18 18.44 14.40
CA VAL A 280 -10.11 17.50 13.77
C VAL A 280 -10.46 17.99 12.38
N LEU A 281 -10.23 17.14 11.38
CA LEU A 281 -10.53 17.38 9.96
C LEU A 281 -11.52 16.35 9.44
N ILE A 282 -12.74 16.83 9.15
CA ILE A 282 -13.88 16.00 8.69
C ILE A 282 -14.11 16.13 7.18
N HIS A 283 -13.66 17.23 6.55
CA HIS A 283 -13.86 17.50 5.13
C HIS A 283 -12.55 17.52 4.34
N ARG A 284 -12.61 17.00 3.11
CA ARG A 284 -11.50 16.72 2.18
C ARG A 284 -10.85 17.96 1.53
N GLU A 285 -10.94 19.13 2.15
CA GLU A 285 -10.41 20.36 1.57
C GLU A 285 -9.00 20.63 2.10
N ALA A 286 -8.03 20.07 1.37
CA ALA A 286 -6.60 20.34 1.56
C ALA A 286 -6.24 21.86 1.50
N ASP A 287 -7.17 22.69 1.02
CA ASP A 287 -6.96 24.12 0.80
C ASP A 287 -7.33 24.99 2.03
N ALA A 288 -7.85 24.41 3.13
CA ALA A 288 -8.23 25.15 4.35
C ALA A 288 -7.46 24.72 5.63
N LEU A 289 -6.30 24.06 5.47
CA LEU A 289 -5.60 23.36 6.53
C LEU A 289 -4.73 24.26 7.43
N ASP A 290 -5.36 24.88 8.43
CA ASP A 290 -4.67 25.56 9.54
C ASP A 290 -4.30 24.54 10.64
N LEU A 291 -3.34 23.65 10.34
CA LEU A 291 -2.68 22.82 11.35
C LEU A 291 -1.43 23.56 11.83
N ALA A 292 -1.33 23.80 13.14
CA ALA A 292 -0.11 24.35 13.75
C ALA A 292 0.93 23.24 14.00
N ASP A 293 2.21 23.60 14.01
CA ASP A 293 3.28 22.64 14.28
C ASP A 293 3.11 22.01 15.67
N GLY A 294 3.18 20.68 15.74
CA GLY A 294 3.02 19.91 16.97
C GLY A 294 1.57 19.65 17.41
N GLU A 295 0.55 20.08 16.64
CA GLU A 295 -0.83 19.64 16.87
C GLU A 295 -1.00 18.14 16.59
N VAL A 296 -1.99 17.51 17.25
CA VAL A 296 -2.41 16.14 16.95
C VAL A 296 -3.44 16.21 15.83
N LEU A 297 -3.10 15.63 14.69
CA LEU A 297 -4.00 15.56 13.54
C LEU A 297 -5.01 14.44 13.75
N VAL A 298 -6.31 14.78 13.81
CA VAL A 298 -7.41 13.82 13.92
C VAL A 298 -8.25 13.91 12.66
N CYS A 299 -8.50 12.81 11.96
CA CYS A 299 -9.28 12.85 10.72
C CYS A 299 -10.10 11.60 10.47
N VAL A 300 -11.10 11.69 9.58
CA VAL A 300 -11.90 10.52 9.22
C VAL A 300 -11.04 9.49 8.49
N GLU A 301 -10.27 9.93 7.50
CA GLU A 301 -9.47 9.06 6.65
C GLU A 301 -8.24 9.83 6.17
N PRO A 302 -7.02 9.36 6.47
CA PRO A 302 -5.81 10.08 6.09
C PRO A 302 -5.55 9.80 4.62
N THR A 303 -5.46 10.85 3.82
CA THR A 303 -5.19 10.76 2.39
C THR A 303 -3.79 11.30 2.06
N PRO A 304 -3.19 10.92 0.92
CA PRO A 304 -1.85 11.36 0.56
C PRO A 304 -1.63 12.89 0.52
N ASP A 305 -2.67 13.69 0.27
CA ASP A 305 -2.62 15.16 0.32
C ASP A 305 -2.42 15.71 1.74
N MET A 306 -2.72 14.93 2.78
CA MET A 306 -2.50 15.30 4.18
C MET A 306 -1.06 15.06 4.63
N ILE A 307 -0.21 14.43 3.82
CA ILE A 307 1.19 14.11 4.17
C ILE A 307 2.00 15.34 4.65
N PRO A 308 1.93 16.52 4.00
CA PRO A 308 2.63 17.71 4.50
C PRO A 308 2.15 18.17 5.88
N LEU A 309 0.87 17.92 6.21
CA LEU A 309 0.35 18.17 7.55
C LEU A 309 0.83 17.13 8.54
N ILE A 310 0.74 15.86 8.16
CA ILE A 310 1.21 14.73 8.97
C ILE A 310 2.65 15.00 9.37
N ALA A 311 3.52 15.43 8.44
CA ALA A 311 4.91 15.79 8.70
C ALA A 311 5.12 16.85 9.80
N ARG A 312 4.13 17.72 10.04
CA ARG A 312 4.14 18.79 11.04
C ARG A 312 3.39 18.42 12.32
N ALA A 313 2.58 17.37 12.27
CA ALA A 313 1.79 16.89 13.40
C ALA A 313 2.68 16.19 14.43
N SER A 314 2.31 16.27 15.71
CA SER A 314 2.94 15.48 16.77
C SER A 314 2.45 14.03 16.78
N ALA A 315 1.22 13.78 16.31
CA ALA A 315 0.66 12.45 16.07
C ALA A 315 -0.46 12.51 15.02
N LEU A 316 -0.77 11.35 14.42
CA LEU A 316 -1.94 11.13 13.58
C LEU A 316 -2.94 10.18 14.27
N VAL A 317 -4.21 10.55 14.29
CA VAL A 317 -5.32 9.71 14.73
C VAL A 317 -6.36 9.66 13.62
N ALA A 318 -6.78 8.47 13.19
CA ALA A 318 -7.75 8.35 12.12
C ALA A 318 -8.82 7.28 12.33
N ASP A 319 -10.07 7.64 12.02
CA ASP A 319 -11.22 6.72 12.14
C ASP A 319 -11.16 5.55 11.20
N ARG A 320 -10.64 5.81 9.99
CA ARG A 320 -10.47 4.84 8.92
C ARG A 320 -9.02 4.82 8.47
N GLY A 321 -8.60 3.65 8.02
CA GLY A 321 -7.26 3.40 7.53
C GLY A 321 -6.72 2.10 8.10
N GLY A 322 -6.11 1.31 7.23
CA GLY A 322 -5.46 0.07 7.61
C GLY A 322 -4.05 0.29 8.14
N LEU A 323 -3.55 -0.66 8.93
CA LEU A 323 -2.12 -0.74 9.29
C LEU A 323 -1.20 -0.70 8.07
N LEU A 324 -1.70 -1.18 6.93
CA LEU A 324 -0.97 -1.36 5.69
C LEU A 324 -1.18 -0.24 4.68
N SER A 325 -2.02 0.74 5.00
CA SER A 325 -2.29 1.88 4.13
C SER A 325 -1.05 2.75 3.93
N HIS A 326 -1.02 3.52 2.84
CA HIS A 326 0.09 4.41 2.52
C HIS A 326 0.37 5.40 3.66
N CYS A 327 -0.66 5.96 4.30
CA CYS A 327 -0.50 6.89 5.41
C CYS A 327 0.09 6.22 6.67
N SER A 328 -0.31 4.98 6.98
CA SER A 328 0.28 4.20 8.08
C SER A 328 1.76 3.91 7.85
N VAL A 329 2.13 3.57 6.61
CA VAL A 329 3.55 3.44 6.22
C VAL A 329 4.26 4.78 6.38
N VAL A 330 3.69 5.87 5.88
CA VAL A 330 4.26 7.22 5.97
C VAL A 330 4.55 7.63 7.42
N CYS A 331 3.61 7.46 8.34
CA CYS A 331 3.82 7.81 9.75
C CYS A 331 4.97 7.02 10.39
N ARG A 332 5.08 5.72 10.09
CA ARG A 332 6.19 4.88 10.57
C ARG A 332 7.54 5.37 10.09
N GLU A 333 7.61 5.79 8.83
CA GLU A 333 8.85 6.28 8.23
C GLU A 333 9.22 7.67 8.76
N MET A 334 8.24 8.50 9.09
CA MET A 334 8.47 9.79 9.74
C MET A 334 8.81 9.66 11.24
N GLY A 335 8.47 8.53 11.87
CA GLY A 335 8.59 8.34 13.32
C GLY A 335 7.50 9.10 14.08
N ILE A 336 6.36 9.34 13.43
CA ILE A 336 5.22 10.05 14.00
C ILE A 336 4.28 9.02 14.60
N PRO A 337 3.93 9.10 15.90
CA PRO A 337 2.95 8.23 16.52
C PRO A 337 1.63 8.25 15.73
N CYS A 338 1.10 7.08 15.41
CA CYS A 338 -0.07 6.96 14.55
C CYS A 338 -1.00 5.84 15.00
N VAL A 339 -2.26 6.21 15.23
CA VAL A 339 -3.36 5.30 15.57
C VAL A 339 -4.43 5.43 14.48
N VAL A 340 -4.77 4.34 13.81
CA VAL A 340 -5.75 4.31 12.71
C VAL A 340 -6.87 3.31 13.02
N GLY A 341 -7.98 3.38 12.28
CA GLY A 341 -9.10 2.45 12.53
C GLY A 341 -9.77 2.69 13.88
N THR A 342 -9.77 3.94 14.37
CA THR A 342 -10.42 4.28 15.65
C THR A 342 -11.94 4.24 15.61
N VAL A 343 -12.52 4.21 14.40
CA VAL A 343 -13.97 4.20 14.12
C VAL A 343 -14.69 5.51 14.50
N ASN A 344 -14.38 6.12 15.65
CA ASN A 344 -15.13 7.25 16.22
C ASN A 344 -14.29 8.38 16.86
N ALA A 345 -12.96 8.42 16.67
CA ALA A 345 -12.11 9.52 17.13
C ALA A 345 -12.60 10.89 16.69
N THR A 346 -13.06 11.06 15.44
CA THR A 346 -13.55 12.38 14.98
C THR A 346 -14.89 12.78 15.60
N GLU A 347 -15.63 11.83 16.16
CA GLU A 347 -16.88 12.09 16.89
C GLU A 347 -16.62 12.36 18.38
N VAL A 348 -15.61 11.69 18.95
CA VAL A 348 -15.26 11.77 20.38
C VAL A 348 -14.33 12.96 20.67
N ILE A 349 -13.35 13.21 19.81
CA ILE A 349 -12.34 14.25 19.98
C ILE A 349 -12.79 15.52 19.27
N GLN A 350 -12.70 16.65 19.96
CA GLN A 350 -13.02 17.98 19.41
C GLN A 350 -11.75 18.78 19.15
N SER A 351 -11.73 19.57 18.07
CA SER A 351 -10.64 20.51 17.80
C SER A 351 -10.40 21.46 18.97
N GLY A 352 -9.14 21.76 19.27
CA GLY A 352 -8.75 22.62 20.39
C GLY A 352 -8.60 21.89 21.73
N ARG A 353 -8.96 20.61 21.82
CA ARG A 353 -8.76 19.81 23.04
C ARG A 353 -7.33 19.28 23.12
N GLN A 354 -6.77 19.25 24.32
CA GLN A 354 -5.48 18.61 24.54
C GLN A 354 -5.67 17.09 24.48
N VAL A 355 -4.84 16.40 23.69
CA VAL A 355 -4.93 14.94 23.50
C VAL A 355 -3.57 14.32 23.72
N VAL A 356 -3.55 13.16 24.38
CA VAL A 356 -2.40 12.27 24.51
C VAL A 356 -2.63 11.07 23.61
N VAL A 357 -1.68 10.81 22.72
CA VAL A 357 -1.65 9.63 21.85
C VAL A 357 -0.57 8.70 22.38
N GLU A 358 -0.97 7.54 22.89
CA GLU A 358 -0.08 6.44 23.24
C GLU A 358 -0.22 5.37 22.15
N ALA A 359 0.50 5.57 21.05
CA ALA A 359 0.37 4.69 19.91
C ALA A 359 0.90 3.28 20.22
N ASP A 360 1.85 3.14 21.15
CA ASP A 360 2.34 1.82 21.60
C ASP A 360 1.22 0.91 22.16
N SER A 361 0.17 1.49 22.76
CA SER A 361 -1.00 0.77 23.25
C SER A 361 -2.23 0.94 22.36
N GLY A 362 -2.12 1.67 21.25
CA GLY A 362 -3.23 2.02 20.37
C GLY A 362 -4.28 2.91 21.06
N THR A 363 -3.88 3.68 22.08
CA THR A 363 -4.81 4.44 22.92
C THR A 363 -4.68 5.94 22.68
N VAL A 364 -5.81 6.63 22.59
CA VAL A 364 -5.90 8.08 22.47
C VAL A 364 -6.81 8.61 23.56
N ARG A 365 -6.31 9.55 24.37
CA ARG A 365 -7.01 10.14 25.51
C ARG A 365 -7.17 11.64 25.36
N VAL A 366 -8.37 12.14 25.63
CA VAL A 366 -8.60 13.57 25.82
C VAL A 366 -8.16 13.96 27.22
N VAL A 367 -7.24 14.92 27.34
CA VAL A 367 -6.82 15.47 28.64
C VAL A 367 -7.84 16.53 29.06
N ALA A 368 -8.29 16.47 30.32
CA ALA A 368 -9.33 17.34 30.87
C ALA A 368 -9.01 18.83 30.70
#